data_AF-A0A497K3C4-F1
#
_entry.id   AF-A0A497K3C4-F1
#
_cell.length_a   1.000
_cell.length_b   1.000
_cell.length_c   1.000
_cell.angle_alpha   90.00
_cell.angle_beta   90.00
_cell.angle_gamma   90.00
#
_symmetry.space_group_name_H-M   'P 1'
#
loop_
_entity.id
_entity.type
_entity.pdbx_description
1 polymer ?
#
loop_
_entity_poly.entity_id
_entity_poly.type
_entity_poly.pdbx_seq_one_letter_code
_entity_poly.pdbx_strand_id
1 'polypeptide(L)' 'MGLVKDERVIDLNSAYALYLRDVEGEDDARRIADTFTPPDMKAFLRIGERGLAAAREVYKFIDVDEDTTGIDGKR' A
#
# COMPACT_ATOMS: atom_id res chain seq x y z
N MET A 1 5.83 3.34 -6.38
CA MET A 1 4.64 3.18 -7.26
C MET A 1 3.44 3.80 -6.57
N GLY A 2 2.55 4.47 -7.32
CA GLY A 2 1.40 5.16 -6.75
C GLY A 2 0.06 4.53 -7.13
N LEU A 3 -0.91 4.61 -6.23
CA LEU A 3 -2.33 4.33 -6.45
C LEU A 3 -3.07 5.69 -6.46
N VAL A 4 -4.00 5.88 -7.41
CA VAL A 4 -4.82 7.10 -7.46
C VAL A 4 -6.19 6.81 -6.87
N LYS A 5 -6.61 7.62 -5.89
CA LYS A 5 -7.96 7.59 -5.30
C LYS A 5 -8.38 9.02 -4.95
N ASP A 6 -9.56 9.43 -5.38
CA ASP A 6 -10.15 10.77 -5.13
C ASP A 6 -9.15 11.93 -5.35
N GLU A 7 -8.54 11.95 -6.55
CA GLU A 7 -7.56 12.96 -7.00
C GLU A 7 -6.24 12.99 -6.21
N ARG A 8 -6.04 12.08 -5.24
CA ARG A 8 -4.79 11.94 -4.48
C ARG A 8 -3.96 10.78 -5.00
N VAL A 9 -2.64 10.96 -4.93
CA VAL A 9 -1.66 9.89 -5.20
C VAL A 9 -1.20 9.33 -3.88
N ILE A 10 -1.50 8.05 -3.66
CA ILE A 10 -1.12 7.29 -2.48
C ILE A 10 0.14 6.48 -2.81
N ASP A 11 1.15 6.51 -1.94
CA ASP A 11 2.27 5.56 -2.04
C ASP A 11 1.77 4.15 -1.71
N LEU A 12 1.75 3.29 -2.73
CA LEU A 12 1.12 1.97 -2.61
C LEU A 12 1.89 1.03 -1.67
N ASN A 13 3.23 1.15 -1.62
CA ASN A 13 4.06 0.29 -0.79
C ASN A 13 3.87 0.61 0.69
N SER A 14 4.00 1.89 1.04
CA SER A 14 3.83 2.35 2.42
C SER A 14 2.39 2.15 2.89
N ALA A 15 1.39 2.37 2.04
CA ALA A 15 0.01 2.09 2.38
C ALA A 15 -0.26 0.59 2.61
N TYR A 16 0.33 -0.30 1.81
CA TYR A 16 0.16 -1.74 2.02
C TYR A 16 0.88 -2.22 3.27
N ALA A 17 2.07 -1.68 3.58
CA ALA A 17 2.73 -1.93 4.87
C ALA A 17 1.87 -1.46 6.05
N LEU A 18 1.15 -0.35 5.91
CA LEU A 18 0.26 0.15 6.97
C LEU A 18 -0.93 -0.78 7.17
N TYR A 19 -1.57 -1.19 6.08
CA TYR A 19 -2.65 -2.18 6.10
C TYR A 19 -2.22 -3.49 6.79
N LEU A 20 -1.07 -4.04 6.40
CA LEU A 20 -0.56 -5.29 6.96
C LEU A 20 -0.29 -5.18 8.47
N ARG A 21 0.27 -4.05 8.93
CA ARG A 21 0.56 -3.83 10.35
C ARG A 21 -0.72 -3.65 11.17
N ASP A 22 -1.62 -2.77 10.72
CA ASP A 22 -2.73 -2.29 11.54
C ASP A 22 -3.99 -3.15 11.41
N VAL A 23 -4.17 -3.85 10.28
CA VAL A 23 -5.35 -4.68 10.00
C VAL A 23 -5.04 -6.16 10.10
N GLU A 24 -3.95 -6.62 9.48
CA GLU A 24 -3.57 -8.05 9.49
C GLU A 24 -2.69 -8.44 10.69
N GLY A 25 -2.12 -7.46 11.40
CA GLY A 25 -1.26 -7.70 12.56
C GLY A 25 0.11 -8.32 12.21
N GLU A 26 0.61 -8.06 11.00
CA GLU A 26 1.87 -8.61 10.51
C GLU A 26 3.09 -7.85 11.05
N ASP A 27 3.92 -8.52 11.85
CA ASP A 27 5.15 -7.95 12.43
C ASP A 27 6.17 -7.52 11.34
N ASP A 28 6.17 -8.22 10.21
CA ASP A 28 7.11 -8.04 9.09
C ASP A 28 6.52 -7.20 7.94
N ALA A 29 5.50 -6.39 8.22
CA ALA A 29 4.69 -5.67 7.24
C ALA A 29 5.50 -4.96 6.13
N ARG A 30 6.63 -4.31 6.47
CA ARG A 30 7.46 -3.62 5.49
C ARG A 30 8.10 -4.57 4.47
N ARG A 31 8.65 -5.69 4.95
CA ARG A 31 9.29 -6.72 4.10
C ARG A 31 8.26 -7.38 3.19
N ILE A 32 7.06 -7.64 3.70
CA ILE A 32 5.95 -8.18 2.93
C ILE A 32 5.54 -7.16 1.85
N ALA A 33 5.38 -5.88 2.19
CA ALA A 33 5.03 -4.85 1.23
C ALA A 33 6.07 -4.64 0.12
N ASP A 34 7.37 -4.73 0.43
CA ASP A 34 8.44 -4.69 -0.57
C ASP A 34 8.36 -5.85 -1.57
N THR A 35 7.81 -6.98 -1.14
CA THR A 35 7.63 -8.17 -1.97
C THR A 35 6.43 -8.06 -2.91
N PHE A 36 5.29 -7.53 -2.43
CA PHE A 36 4.04 -7.52 -3.20
C PHE A 36 3.73 -6.19 -3.90
N THR A 37 4.24 -5.10 -3.36
CA THR A 37 4.03 -3.73 -3.86
C THR A 37 5.38 -3.00 -3.99
N PRO A 38 6.35 -3.53 -4.76
CA PRO A 38 7.64 -2.88 -4.91
C PRO A 38 7.50 -1.49 -5.57
N PRO A 39 8.44 -0.56 -5.34
CA PRO A 39 8.39 0.76 -5.95
C PRO A 39 8.56 0.73 -7.48
N ASP A 40 9.15 -0.35 -8.03
CA ASP A 40 9.37 -0.57 -9.46
C ASP A 40 8.16 -1.22 -10.15
N MET A 41 7.59 -0.51 -11.14
CA MET A 41 6.40 -0.97 -11.87
C MET A 41 6.64 -2.28 -12.65
N LYS A 42 7.84 -2.51 -13.19
CA LYS A 42 8.12 -3.75 -13.94
C LYS A 42 8.14 -4.96 -13.01
N ALA A 43 8.69 -4.79 -11.80
CA ALA A 43 8.67 -5.79 -10.74
C ALA A 43 7.24 -6.07 -10.28
N PHE A 44 6.45 -5.02 -10.07
CA PHE A 44 5.02 -5.15 -9.76
C PHE A 44 4.26 -5.95 -10.82
N LEU A 45 4.42 -5.64 -12.10
CA LEU A 45 3.77 -6.37 -13.19
C LEU A 45 4.17 -7.85 -13.25
N ARG A 46 5.41 -8.20 -12.88
CA ARG A 46 5.86 -9.61 -12.81
C ARG A 46 5.21 -10.39 -11.67
N ILE A 47 4.84 -9.73 -10.58
CA ILE A 47 4.13 -10.35 -9.46
C ILE A 47 2.68 -10.70 -9.87
N GLY A 48 2.10 -9.92 -10.78
CA GLY A 48 0.79 -10.17 -11.37
C GLY A 48 -0.34 -10.07 -10.34
N GLU A 49 -1.24 -11.07 -10.34
CA GLU A 49 -2.46 -11.06 -9.52
C GLU A 49 -2.23 -10.86 -8.03
N ARG A 50 -1.10 -11.34 -7.49
CA ARG A 50 -0.79 -11.16 -6.07
C ARG A 50 -0.50 -9.69 -5.72
N GLY A 51 0.17 -8.97 -6.62
CA GLY A 51 0.42 -7.53 -6.45
C GLY A 51 -0.86 -6.74 -6.64
N LEU A 52 -1.72 -7.15 -7.58
CA LEU A 52 -3.01 -6.53 -7.79
C LEU A 52 -3.96 -6.73 -6.59
N ALA A 53 -3.96 -7.93 -5.98
CA ALA A 53 -4.72 -8.20 -4.77
C ALA A 53 -4.28 -7.30 -3.61
N ALA A 54 -2.96 -7.16 -3.38
CA ALA A 54 -2.41 -6.22 -2.41
C ALA A 54 -2.88 -4.77 -2.67
N ALA A 55 -2.86 -4.35 -3.94
CA ALA A 55 -3.32 -3.01 -4.31
C ALA A 55 -4.82 -2.77 -4.06
N ARG A 56 -5.65 -3.82 -4.23
CA ARG A 56 -7.08 -3.76 -3.92
C ARG A 56 -7.34 -3.63 -2.43
N GLU A 57 -6.58 -4.32 -1.58
CA GLU A 57 -6.72 -4.16 -0.13
C GLU A 57 -6.36 -2.75 0.31
N VAL A 58 -5.29 -2.16 -0.23
CA VAL A 58 -4.98 -0.74 0.01
C VAL A 58 -6.12 0.18 -0.42
N TYR A 59 -6.70 -0.04 -1.59
CA TYR A 59 -7.80 0.80 -2.09
C TYR A 59 -9.03 0.78 -1.16
N LYS A 60 -9.32 -0.38 -0.55
CA LYS A 60 -10.40 -0.53 0.44
C LYS A 60 -10.03 0.04 1.81
N PHE A 61 -8.78 -0.12 2.22
CA PHE A 61 -8.28 0.29 3.53
C PHE A 61 -8.22 1.81 3.70
N ILE A 62 -7.78 2.52 2.66
CA ILE A 62 -7.66 3.96 2.73
C ILE A 62 -9.03 4.57 2.52
N ASP A 63 -9.61 5.15 3.57
CA ASP A 63 -10.68 6.13 3.41
C ASP A 63 -10.07 7.52 3.22
N VAL A 64 -10.61 8.26 2.25
CA VAL A 64 -10.06 9.56 1.86
C VAL A 64 -10.77 10.67 2.63
N ASP A 65 -10.87 10.50 3.94
CA ASP A 65 -11.16 11.60 4.86
C ASP A 65 -9.84 12.25 5.30
N GLU A 66 -9.85 13.57 5.55
CA GLU A 66 -8.68 14.48 5.57
C GLU A 66 -7.53 14.16 6.55
N ASP A 67 -7.59 13.10 7.35
CA ASP A 67 -6.70 12.87 8.52
C ASP A 67 -5.86 11.58 8.49
N THR A 68 -5.82 10.82 7.38
CA THR A 68 -4.96 9.61 7.33
C THR A 68 -3.48 9.99 7.33
N THR A 69 -2.83 9.85 8.49
CA THR A 69 -1.41 10.18 8.70
C THR A 69 -0.53 9.08 8.09
N GLY A 70 0.43 9.43 7.24
CA GLY A 70 1.33 8.44 6.62
C GLY A 70 2.23 7.71 7.62
N ILE A 71 2.78 6.55 7.23
CA ILE A 71 3.67 5.71 8.06
C ILE A 71 4.87 6.46 8.66
N ASP A 72 5.33 7.53 7.99
CA ASP A 72 6.44 8.38 8.44
C ASP A 72 5.97 9.59 9.29
N GLY A 73 4.72 9.60 9.74
CA GLY A 73 4.13 10.69 10.52
C GLY A 73 3.91 11.99 9.75
N LYS A 74 3.87 11.94 8.41
CA LYS A 74 3.62 13.12 7.58
C LYS A 74 2.19 13.14 7.06
N ARG A 75 1.56 14.31 7.27
CA ARG A 75 0.30 14.74 6.65
C ARG A 75 0.52 15.08 5.19
#